data_AF-A0AAV4SQ17-F1
#
_entry.id   AF-A0AAV4SQ17-F1
#
_cell.length_a   1.000
_cell.length_b   1.000
_cell.length_c   1.000
_cell.angle_alpha   90.00
_cell.angle_beta   90.00
_cell.angle_gamma   90.00
#
_symmetry.space_group_name_H-M   'P 1'
#
loop_
_entity.id
_entity.type
_entity.pdbx_description
1 polymer ?
#
loop_
_entity_poly.entity_id
_entity_poly.type
_entity_poly.pdbx_seq_one_letter_code
_entity_poly.pdbx_strand_id
1 'polypeptide(L)'
;MDVGCGAGGTTAKLIFPLFTQSKKIFAVDFLPGMIDLAKRENSHPSIEYSVANIGDWSTVKQWEDQITKLVSVHCFEWVKDQKKCFQNVFKLLKKGGQAALCFGIDNYVSESHYKKYHASYYKQILEDIGFDIVYCKEEVKIDVFSSDEEYKIGYLNDDLDYEIFLINLCLDVLHSIPTKEEFQKDLFQELLKQNGRNKDGLPFHTANMIEIIIRK
;
A
#
# COMPACT_ATOMS: atom_id res chain seq x y z
N MET A 1 5.49 13.54 0.62
CA MET A 1 4.34 13.09 1.40
C MET A 1 4.18 11.62 1.16
N ASP A 2 3.98 10.86 2.22
CA ASP A 2 3.69 9.43 2.17
C ASP A 2 2.22 9.23 2.57
N VAL A 3 1.42 8.62 1.69
CA VAL A 3 -0.03 8.43 1.88
C VAL A 3 -0.33 6.95 2.03
N GLY A 4 -0.96 6.61 3.16
CA GLY A 4 -1.11 5.23 3.61
C GLY A 4 0.18 4.71 4.24
N CYS A 5 0.79 5.49 5.13
CA CYS A 5 2.11 5.17 5.66
C CYS A 5 2.11 3.99 6.65
N GLY A 6 0.93 3.50 7.07
CA GLY A 6 0.81 2.45 8.07
C GLY A 6 1.60 2.75 9.34
N ALA A 7 2.32 1.74 9.83
CA ALA A 7 3.22 1.84 10.97
C ALA A 7 4.51 2.65 10.70
N GLY A 8 4.69 3.21 9.51
CA GLY A 8 5.80 4.10 9.17
C GLY A 8 7.15 3.42 8.92
N GLY A 9 7.22 2.09 8.91
CA GLY A 9 8.43 1.31 8.65
C GLY A 9 9.02 1.61 7.26
N THR A 10 8.22 1.39 6.22
CA THR A 10 8.53 1.81 4.84
C THR A 10 8.89 3.29 4.75
N THR A 11 8.15 4.17 5.43
CA THR A 11 8.44 5.62 5.43
C THR A 11 9.86 5.90 5.92
N ALA A 12 10.23 5.35 7.08
CA ALA A 12 11.50 5.65 7.75
C ALA A 12 12.69 4.94 7.11
N LYS A 13 12.51 3.68 6.69
CA LYS A 13 13.61 2.81 6.22
C LYS A 13 13.84 2.88 4.72
N LEU A 14 12.81 3.17 3.92
CA LEU A 14 12.90 3.13 2.45
C LEU A 14 12.67 4.51 1.83
N ILE A 15 11.56 5.16 2.17
CA ILE A 15 11.19 6.44 1.53
C ILE A 15 12.13 7.56 2.00
N PHE A 16 12.34 7.72 3.31
CA PHE A 16 13.15 8.81 3.85
C PHE A 16 14.59 8.83 3.29
N PRO A 17 15.33 7.71 3.20
CA PRO A 17 16.66 7.67 2.59
C PRO A 17 16.72 8.02 1.10
N LEU A 18 15.62 7.85 0.34
CA LEU A 18 15.57 8.25 -1.07
C LEU A 18 15.43 9.76 -1.25
N PHE A 19 15.00 10.47 -0.20
CA PHE A 19 14.71 11.90 -0.23
C PHE A 19 15.57 12.67 0.78
N THR A 20 16.88 12.41 0.81
CA THR A 20 17.84 13.05 1.74
C THR A 20 17.86 14.58 1.73
N GLN A 21 17.43 15.21 0.62
CA GLN A 21 17.33 16.66 0.51
C GLN A 21 15.99 17.23 1.02
N SER A 22 15.01 16.37 1.35
CA SER A 22 13.72 16.80 1.85
C SER A 22 13.85 17.31 3.28
N LYS A 23 13.43 18.56 3.48
CA LYS A 23 13.41 19.20 4.80
C LYS A 23 12.38 18.58 5.74
N LYS A 24 11.35 17.93 5.19
CA LYS A 24 10.22 17.36 5.94
C LYS A 24 9.47 16.32 5.11
N ILE A 25 9.08 15.21 5.74
CA ILE A 25 8.15 14.23 5.20
C ILE A 25 6.87 14.29 6.04
N PHE A 26 5.75 14.56 5.38
CA PHE A 26 4.42 14.33 5.95
C PHE A 26 4.02 12.90 5.62
N ALA A 27 3.79 12.08 6.64
CA ALA A 27 3.38 10.69 6.51
C ALA A 27 2.00 10.54 7.14
N VAL A 28 1.03 10.06 6.37
CA VAL A 28 -0.37 10.01 6.80
C VAL A 28 -1.00 8.66 6.58
N ASP A 29 -1.87 8.29 7.51
CA ASP A 29 -2.69 7.09 7.46
C ASP A 29 -4.07 7.40 8.04
N PHE A 30 -5.10 6.67 7.59
CA PHE A 30 -6.46 6.88 8.09
C PHE A 30 -6.70 6.21 9.45
N LEU A 31 -5.88 5.22 9.82
CA LEU A 31 -5.99 4.47 11.07
C LEU A 31 -5.20 5.16 12.18
N PRO A 32 -5.85 5.64 13.26
CA PRO A 32 -5.15 6.25 14.39
C PRO A 32 -4.11 5.31 15.04
N GLY A 33 -4.45 4.03 15.17
CA GLY A 33 -3.53 3.03 15.76
C GLY A 33 -2.23 2.86 14.97
N MET A 34 -2.28 2.96 13.63
CA MET A 34 -1.09 2.90 12.78
C MET A 34 -0.20 4.14 12.98
N ILE A 35 -0.80 5.32 13.13
CA ILE A 35 -0.07 6.55 13.41
C ILE A 35 0.56 6.53 14.81
N ASP A 36 -0.14 6.00 15.81
CA ASP A 36 0.42 5.84 17.16
C ASP A 36 1.61 4.88 17.15
N LEU A 37 1.50 3.77 16.41
CA LEU A 37 2.60 2.82 16.19
C LEU A 37 3.79 3.48 15.48
N ALA A 38 3.54 4.23 14.41
CA ALA A 38 4.57 4.92 13.64
C ALA A 38 5.34 5.95 14.46
N LYS A 39 4.63 6.72 15.29
CA LYS A 39 5.26 7.66 16.23
C LYS A 39 6.09 6.97 17.30
N ARG A 40 5.71 5.76 17.71
CA ARG A 40 6.45 5.01 18.75
C ARG A 40 7.70 4.35 18.18
N GLU A 41 7.60 3.75 17.01
CA GLU A 41 8.60 2.80 16.51
C GLU A 41 9.45 3.34 15.36
N ASN A 42 8.93 4.31 14.60
CA ASN A 42 9.58 4.85 13.40
C ASN A 42 9.73 6.39 13.47
N SER A 43 9.81 6.96 14.68
CA SER A 43 9.96 8.40 14.84
C SER A 43 11.26 8.94 14.26
N HIS A 44 11.18 10.12 13.63
CA HIS A 44 12.35 10.84 13.15
C HIS A 44 12.06 12.35 13.14
N PRO A 45 13.01 13.25 13.49
CA PRO A 45 12.76 14.70 13.56
C PRO A 45 12.24 15.33 12.26
N SER A 46 12.51 14.70 11.12
CA SER A 46 12.08 15.16 9.79
C SER A 46 10.82 14.47 9.27
N ILE A 47 10.23 13.54 10.02
CA ILE A 47 9.00 12.83 9.63
C ILE A 47 7.88 13.23 10.59
N GLU A 48 6.78 13.75 10.04
CA GLU A 48 5.58 14.09 10.78
C GLU A 48 4.48 13.09 10.44
N TYR A 49 4.12 12.27 11.43
CA TYR A 49 3.02 11.32 11.34
C TYR A 49 1.71 11.95 11.79
N SER A 50 0.69 11.89 10.92
CA SER A 50 -0.64 12.46 11.18
C SER A 50 -1.76 11.55 10.70
N VAL A 51 -2.88 11.53 11.42
CA VAL A 51 -4.09 10.84 10.97
C VAL A 51 -4.74 11.67 9.87
N ALA A 52 -4.90 11.11 8.67
CA ALA A 52 -5.63 11.74 7.57
C ALA A 52 -6.18 10.71 6.60
N ASN A 53 -7.30 11.03 5.94
CA ASN A 53 -7.92 10.18 4.94
C ASN A 53 -7.80 10.85 3.57
N ILE A 54 -7.06 10.26 2.63
CA ILE A 54 -6.87 10.81 1.28
C ILE A 54 -8.18 10.95 0.49
N GLY A 55 -9.23 10.18 0.85
CA GLY A 55 -10.57 10.30 0.29
C GLY A 55 -11.41 11.44 0.90
N ASP A 56 -10.98 12.05 1.99
CA ASP A 56 -11.66 13.18 2.65
C ASP A 56 -10.77 14.44 2.61
N TRP A 57 -11.12 15.36 1.71
CA TRP A 57 -10.42 16.62 1.50
C TRP A 57 -10.26 17.43 2.79
N SER A 58 -11.24 17.39 3.70
CA SER A 58 -11.20 18.17 4.94
C SER A 58 -10.01 17.82 5.84
N THR A 59 -9.50 16.59 5.72
CA THR A 59 -8.39 16.06 6.52
C THR A 59 -7.01 16.32 5.91
N VAL A 60 -6.94 16.62 4.62
CA VAL A 60 -5.67 16.82 3.89
C VAL A 60 -5.49 18.24 3.34
N LYS A 61 -6.53 19.07 3.36
CA LYS A 61 -6.51 20.44 2.79
C LYS A 61 -5.39 21.34 3.34
N GLN A 62 -4.89 21.11 4.55
CA GLN A 62 -3.77 21.91 5.08
C GLN A 62 -2.48 21.76 4.27
N TRP A 63 -2.36 20.75 3.39
CA TRP A 63 -1.22 20.52 2.51
C TRP A 63 -1.52 20.85 1.03
N GLU A 64 -2.62 21.54 0.74
CA GLU A 64 -2.94 22.01 -0.61
C GLU A 64 -1.77 22.81 -1.21
N ASP A 65 -1.42 22.50 -2.47
CA ASP A 65 -0.33 23.13 -3.23
C ASP A 65 1.00 23.19 -2.47
N GLN A 66 1.28 22.21 -1.60
CA GLN A 66 2.51 22.19 -0.78
C GLN A 66 3.44 21.04 -1.12
N ILE A 67 2.94 19.96 -1.73
CA ILE A 67 3.67 18.72 -1.89
C ILE A 67 4.46 18.71 -3.21
N THR A 68 5.77 18.51 -3.14
CA THR A 68 6.65 18.39 -4.32
C THR A 68 6.76 16.95 -4.82
N LYS A 69 6.79 15.99 -3.90
CA LYS A 69 6.85 14.55 -4.16
C LYS A 69 5.84 13.84 -3.27
N LEU A 70 4.96 13.05 -3.86
CA LEU A 70 4.03 12.17 -3.17
C LEU A 70 4.38 10.71 -3.49
N VAL A 71 4.37 9.86 -2.48
CA VAL A 71 4.51 8.41 -2.60
C VAL A 71 3.30 7.77 -1.93
N SER A 72 2.80 6.70 -2.52
CA SER A 72 1.79 5.85 -1.89
C SER A 72 2.03 4.42 -2.33
N VAL A 73 2.21 3.53 -1.35
CA VAL A 73 2.48 2.12 -1.55
C VAL A 73 1.44 1.37 -0.75
N HIS A 74 0.74 0.41 -1.37
CA HIS A 74 -0.20 -0.45 -0.66
C HIS A 74 -1.33 0.32 0.09
N CYS A 75 -1.85 1.39 -0.53
CA CYS A 75 -2.94 2.21 0.00
C CYS A 75 -4.13 2.35 -0.95
N PHE A 76 -3.89 2.63 -2.23
CA PHE A 76 -4.95 2.94 -3.20
C PHE A 76 -5.81 1.72 -3.54
N GLU A 77 -5.35 0.51 -3.20
CA GLU A 77 -6.16 -0.69 -3.22
C GLU A 77 -7.37 -0.62 -2.26
N TRP A 78 -7.21 0.05 -1.12
CA TRP A 78 -8.19 0.05 -0.04
C TRP A 78 -9.23 1.19 -0.16
N VAL A 79 -8.97 2.20 -1.00
CA VAL A 79 -9.82 3.38 -1.07
C VAL A 79 -11.06 3.12 -1.95
N LYS A 80 -12.23 3.50 -1.44
CA LYS A 80 -13.51 3.27 -2.13
C LYS A 80 -13.67 4.08 -3.42
N ASP A 81 -13.24 5.34 -3.41
CA ASP A 81 -13.33 6.26 -4.54
C ASP A 81 -11.94 6.70 -4.97
N GLN A 82 -11.29 5.86 -5.77
CA GLN A 82 -9.94 6.12 -6.29
C GLN A 82 -9.88 7.41 -7.10
N LYS A 83 -10.91 7.73 -7.89
CA LYS A 83 -10.95 8.98 -8.68
C LYS A 83 -10.89 10.20 -7.78
N LYS A 84 -11.68 10.23 -6.70
CA LYS A 84 -11.63 11.32 -5.70
C LYS A 84 -10.28 11.39 -5.00
N CYS A 85 -9.67 10.25 -4.68
CA CYS A 85 -8.33 10.23 -4.07
C CYS A 85 -7.28 10.81 -5.02
N PHE A 86 -7.30 10.44 -6.31
CA PHE A 86 -6.42 11.04 -7.33
C PHE A 86 -6.65 12.55 -7.50
N GLN A 87 -7.91 13.02 -7.44
CA GLN A 87 -8.21 14.46 -7.46
C GLN A 87 -7.62 15.18 -6.24
N ASN A 88 -7.67 14.56 -5.06
CA ASN A 88 -7.06 15.14 -3.87
C ASN A 88 -5.53 15.14 -3.98
N VAL A 89 -4.91 14.07 -4.49
CA VAL A 89 -3.47 14.04 -4.82
C VAL A 89 -3.11 15.20 -5.76
N PHE A 90 -3.91 15.45 -6.79
CA PHE A 90 -3.69 16.58 -7.71
C PHE A 90 -3.72 17.93 -6.97
N LYS A 91 -4.67 18.14 -6.05
CA LYS A 91 -4.75 19.39 -5.28
C LYS A 91 -3.58 19.56 -4.30
N LEU A 92 -3.11 18.48 -3.69
CA LEU A 92 -1.98 18.50 -2.76
C LEU A 92 -0.65 18.86 -3.44
N LEU A 93 -0.45 18.41 -4.67
CA LEU A 93 0.77 18.65 -5.40
C LEU A 93 0.91 20.11 -5.81
N LYS A 94 2.13 20.64 -5.69
CA LYS A 94 2.54 21.89 -6.35
C LYS A 94 2.52 21.74 -7.86
N LYS A 95 2.44 22.86 -8.60
CA LYS A 95 2.76 22.85 -10.04
C LYS A 95 4.14 22.24 -10.29
N GLY A 96 4.23 21.26 -11.18
CA GLY A 96 5.44 20.47 -11.44
C GLY A 96 5.71 19.36 -10.41
N GLY A 97 4.88 19.24 -9.38
CA GLY A 97 4.95 18.18 -8.38
C GLY A 97 4.64 16.82 -8.97
N GLN A 98 5.22 15.77 -8.38
CA GLN A 98 5.10 14.40 -8.88
C GLN A 98 4.54 13.46 -7.83
N ALA A 99 3.76 12.47 -8.28
CA ALA A 99 3.35 11.34 -7.44
C ALA A 99 3.83 10.02 -8.04
N ALA A 100 4.27 9.12 -7.16
CA ALA A 100 4.54 7.72 -7.46
C ALA A 100 3.57 6.85 -6.64
N LEU A 101 2.82 5.98 -7.29
CA LEU A 101 1.84 5.10 -6.63
C LEU A 101 2.06 3.65 -7.07
N CYS A 102 1.97 2.72 -6.12
CA CYS A 102 2.07 1.28 -6.34
C CYS A 102 1.00 0.57 -5.51
N PHE A 103 0.09 -0.16 -6.15
CA PHE A 103 -1.00 -0.87 -5.46
C PHE A 103 -1.45 -2.12 -6.22
N GLY A 104 -1.97 -3.10 -5.49
CA GLY A 104 -2.46 -4.36 -6.06
C GLY A 104 -3.83 -4.22 -6.74
N ILE A 105 -4.08 -5.04 -7.75
CA ILE A 105 -5.39 -5.14 -8.44
C ILE A 105 -6.04 -6.52 -8.33
N ASP A 106 -5.37 -7.48 -7.70
CA ASP A 106 -5.81 -8.88 -7.70
C ASP A 106 -6.86 -9.22 -6.64
N ASN A 107 -6.80 -8.61 -5.46
CA ASN A 107 -7.60 -9.07 -4.33
C ASN A 107 -8.10 -7.93 -3.42
N TYR A 108 -9.44 -7.81 -3.42
CA TYR A 108 -10.38 -7.22 -2.43
C TYR A 108 -10.53 -5.69 -2.25
N VAL A 109 -11.80 -5.38 -1.88
CA VAL A 109 -12.44 -4.21 -1.24
C VAL A 109 -12.88 -2.98 -2.08
N SER A 110 -12.34 -2.69 -3.27
CA SER A 110 -12.85 -1.57 -4.10
C SER A 110 -13.62 -2.04 -5.35
N GLU A 111 -14.57 -1.23 -5.85
CA GLU A 111 -15.35 -1.54 -7.07
C GLU A 111 -14.44 -1.68 -8.31
N SER A 112 -13.33 -0.95 -8.33
CA SER A 112 -12.31 -1.04 -9.38
C SER A 112 -11.56 -2.38 -9.38
N HIS A 113 -11.35 -3.00 -8.22
CA HIS A 113 -10.75 -4.35 -8.15
C HIS A 113 -11.73 -5.44 -8.54
N TYR A 114 -12.99 -5.31 -8.14
CA TYR A 114 -14.04 -6.23 -8.61
C TYR A 114 -14.14 -6.21 -10.14
N LYS A 115 -13.99 -5.04 -10.76
CA LYS A 115 -14.02 -4.88 -12.22
C LYS A 115 -12.69 -5.18 -12.91
N LYS A 116 -11.64 -5.54 -12.15
CA LYS A 116 -10.28 -5.84 -12.64
C LYS A 116 -9.79 -4.80 -13.65
N TYR A 117 -9.86 -3.53 -13.27
CA TYR A 117 -9.42 -2.47 -14.16
C TYR A 117 -7.92 -2.55 -14.43
N HIS A 118 -7.57 -2.49 -15.71
CA HIS A 118 -6.18 -2.51 -16.19
C HIS A 118 -5.54 -1.13 -16.14
N ALA A 119 -4.23 -1.07 -16.37
CA ALA A 119 -3.48 0.19 -16.45
C ALA A 119 -4.11 1.25 -17.38
N SER A 120 -4.81 0.85 -18.45
CA SER A 120 -5.51 1.77 -19.36
C SER A 120 -6.62 2.57 -18.68
N TYR A 121 -7.36 1.94 -17.76
CA TYR A 121 -8.38 2.63 -16.96
C TYR A 121 -7.72 3.72 -16.12
N TYR A 122 -6.66 3.38 -15.39
CA TYR A 122 -5.94 4.33 -14.54
C TYR A 122 -5.32 5.49 -15.33
N LYS A 123 -4.79 5.23 -16.52
CA LYS A 123 -4.32 6.30 -17.42
C LYS A 123 -5.43 7.28 -17.75
N GLN A 124 -6.59 6.78 -18.17
CA GLN A 124 -7.71 7.64 -18.56
C GLN A 124 -8.18 8.53 -17.41
N ILE A 125 -8.44 7.97 -16.22
CA ILE A 125 -8.89 8.80 -15.08
C ILE A 125 -7.84 9.82 -14.64
N LEU A 126 -6.54 9.51 -14.75
CA LEU A 126 -5.47 10.44 -14.40
C LEU A 126 -5.35 11.59 -15.42
N GLU A 127 -5.46 11.28 -16.71
CA GLU A 127 -5.50 12.28 -17.80
C GLU A 127 -6.73 13.18 -17.67
N ASP A 128 -7.91 12.63 -17.38
CA ASP A 128 -9.15 13.39 -17.16
C ASP A 128 -9.03 14.38 -15.99
N ILE A 129 -8.21 14.06 -14.97
CA ILE A 129 -7.94 14.94 -13.83
C ILE A 129 -6.95 16.05 -14.21
N GLY A 130 -6.15 15.85 -15.25
CA GLY A 130 -5.16 16.80 -15.76
C GLY A 130 -3.72 16.46 -15.39
N PHE A 131 -3.42 15.21 -15.03
CA PHE A 131 -2.04 14.76 -14.83
C PHE A 131 -1.33 14.48 -16.16
N ASP A 132 -0.04 14.85 -16.22
CA ASP A 132 0.87 14.28 -17.21
C ASP A 132 1.30 12.88 -16.75
N ILE A 133 1.03 11.87 -17.58
CA ILE A 133 1.45 10.49 -17.32
C ILE A 133 2.92 10.32 -17.69
N VAL A 134 3.78 10.12 -16.69
CA VAL A 134 5.21 9.82 -16.89
C VAL A 134 5.42 8.32 -17.08
N TYR A 135 4.72 7.51 -16.27
CA TYR A 135 4.75 6.06 -16.31
C TYR A 135 3.42 5.51 -15.78
N CYS A 136 2.86 4.51 -16.44
CA CYS A 136 1.76 3.74 -15.88
C CYS A 136 1.74 2.35 -16.53
N LYS A 137 1.91 1.31 -15.71
CA LYS A 137 1.96 -0.08 -16.14
C LYS A 137 1.28 -1.01 -15.15
N GLU A 138 0.85 -2.12 -15.70
CA GLU A 138 0.47 -3.32 -14.96
C GLU A 138 1.67 -4.25 -15.00
N GLU A 139 2.12 -4.69 -13.83
CA GLU A 139 3.29 -5.54 -13.67
C GLU A 139 2.92 -6.73 -12.78
N VAL A 140 3.38 -7.92 -13.18
CA VAL A 140 3.25 -9.14 -12.37
C VAL A 140 4.50 -9.25 -11.52
N LYS A 141 4.36 -9.10 -10.20
CA LYS A 141 5.45 -9.30 -9.25
C LYS A 141 5.42 -10.71 -8.69
N ILE A 142 6.60 -11.30 -8.56
CA ILE A 142 6.79 -12.62 -7.98
C ILE A 142 7.76 -12.48 -6.81
N ASP A 143 7.25 -12.68 -5.60
CA ASP A 143 8.04 -12.65 -4.38
C ASP A 143 8.35 -14.08 -3.95
N VAL A 144 9.63 -14.46 -3.99
CA VAL A 144 10.10 -15.80 -3.61
C VAL A 144 10.56 -15.75 -2.16
N PHE A 145 10.03 -16.66 -1.35
CA PHE A 145 10.34 -16.75 0.07
C PHE A 145 11.42 -17.82 0.29
N SER A 146 12.29 -17.60 1.27
CA SER A 146 13.43 -18.46 1.57
C SER A 146 13.03 -19.77 2.25
N SER A 147 11.83 -19.85 2.84
CA SER A 147 11.28 -21.06 3.45
C SER A 147 9.76 -21.04 3.56
N ASP A 148 9.18 -22.21 3.87
CA ASP A 148 7.77 -22.35 4.21
C ASP A 148 7.41 -21.58 5.49
N GLU A 149 8.33 -21.51 6.46
CA GLU A 149 8.15 -20.75 7.69
C GLU A 149 8.10 -19.25 7.41
N GLU A 150 9.00 -18.74 6.56
CA GLU A 150 8.97 -17.33 6.15
C GLU A 150 7.71 -17.01 5.37
N TYR A 151 7.29 -17.89 4.46
CA TYR A 151 6.03 -17.74 3.73
C TYR A 151 4.84 -17.72 4.69
N LYS A 152 4.79 -18.59 5.70
CA LYS A 152 3.72 -18.56 6.72
C LYS A 152 3.77 -17.24 7.51
N ILE A 153 4.94 -16.81 7.94
CA ILE A 153 5.15 -15.60 8.74
C ILE A 153 4.80 -14.33 7.97
N GLY A 154 5.21 -14.22 6.70
CA GLY A 154 4.89 -13.07 5.84
C GLY A 154 3.39 -12.88 5.64
N TYR A 155 2.60 -13.94 5.79
CA TYR A 155 1.14 -13.86 5.83
C TYR A 155 0.58 -13.65 7.25
N LEU A 156 1.27 -14.06 8.31
CA LEU A 156 0.75 -14.15 9.69
C LEU A 156 1.20 -13.03 10.66
N ASN A 157 2.23 -12.24 10.34
CA ASN A 157 2.78 -11.23 11.25
C ASN A 157 2.58 -9.80 10.73
N ASP A 158 2.10 -8.92 11.61
CA ASP A 158 1.93 -7.47 11.43
C ASP A 158 3.27 -6.69 11.25
N ASP A 159 4.42 -7.33 11.44
CA ASP A 159 5.73 -6.66 11.59
C ASP A 159 6.58 -6.57 10.30
N LEU A 160 6.19 -7.24 9.21
CA LEU A 160 6.78 -7.00 7.91
C LEU A 160 5.83 -6.13 7.09
N ASP A 161 6.39 -5.12 6.41
CA ASP A 161 5.73 -4.26 5.42
C ASP A 161 5.05 -5.03 4.24
N TYR A 162 4.86 -6.35 4.35
CA TYR A 162 4.04 -7.18 3.47
C TYR A 162 2.65 -7.30 4.07
N GLU A 163 1.70 -6.62 3.45
CA GLU A 163 0.27 -6.72 3.74
C GLU A 163 -0.17 -8.17 3.88
N ILE A 164 -0.75 -8.56 5.03
CA ILE A 164 -1.92 -9.44 5.10
C ILE A 164 -2.69 -9.16 6.40
N PHE A 165 -3.61 -8.19 6.33
CA PHE A 165 -4.71 -8.05 7.29
C PHE A 165 -5.83 -9.09 7.06
N LEU A 166 -5.70 -10.01 6.08
CA LEU A 166 -6.63 -11.15 5.93
C LEU A 166 -6.61 -12.05 7.17
N ILE A 167 -5.51 -12.06 7.92
CA ILE A 167 -5.43 -12.78 9.18
C ILE A 167 -6.05 -11.99 10.33
N ASN A 168 -6.07 -10.65 10.34
CA ASN A 168 -6.80 -9.91 11.38
C ASN A 168 -8.33 -10.02 11.27
N LEU A 169 -8.90 -10.21 10.07
CA LEU A 169 -10.34 -10.56 9.95
C LEU A 169 -10.63 -11.97 10.50
N CYS A 170 -9.61 -12.82 10.60
CA CYS A 170 -9.72 -14.18 11.10
C CYS A 170 -9.06 -14.40 12.47
N LEU A 171 -8.28 -13.51 13.08
CA LEU A 171 -7.52 -13.86 14.29
C LEU A 171 -8.45 -14.08 15.48
N ASP A 172 -9.44 -13.21 15.68
CA ASP A 172 -10.48 -13.44 16.70
C ASP A 172 -11.28 -14.71 16.42
N VAL A 173 -11.51 -15.04 15.13
CA VAL A 173 -12.13 -16.30 14.71
C VAL A 173 -11.20 -17.49 14.97
N LEU A 174 -9.91 -17.38 14.68
CA LEU A 174 -8.86 -18.40 14.77
C LEU A 174 -8.50 -18.73 16.22
N HIS A 175 -8.53 -17.74 17.11
CA HIS A 175 -8.44 -17.94 18.55
C HIS A 175 -9.64 -18.72 19.10
N SER A 176 -10.76 -18.70 18.38
CA SER A 176 -12.00 -19.41 18.72
C SER A 176 -12.12 -20.79 18.03
N ILE A 177 -11.20 -21.14 17.12
CA ILE A 177 -11.20 -22.44 16.41
C ILE A 177 -10.48 -23.49 17.27
N PRO A 178 -11.14 -24.58 17.69
CA PRO A 178 -10.52 -25.67 18.45
C PRO A 178 -9.36 -26.36 17.70
N THR A 179 -9.36 -26.27 16.37
CA THR A 179 -8.40 -26.89 15.43
C THR A 179 -7.51 -25.84 14.73
N LYS A 180 -7.04 -24.81 15.46
CA LYS A 180 -6.24 -23.71 14.90
C LYS A 180 -5.06 -24.17 14.03
N GLU A 181 -4.33 -25.20 14.47
CA GLU A 181 -3.19 -25.73 13.70
C GLU A 181 -3.61 -26.40 12.39
N GLU A 182 -4.70 -27.16 12.40
CA GLU A 182 -5.25 -27.80 11.19
C GLU A 182 -5.72 -26.74 10.20
N PHE A 183 -6.45 -25.73 10.67
CA PHE A 183 -6.89 -24.61 9.82
C PHE A 183 -5.70 -23.83 9.24
N GLN A 184 -4.68 -23.51 10.04
CA GLN A 184 -3.48 -22.83 9.57
C GLN A 184 -2.75 -23.65 8.51
N LYS A 185 -2.67 -24.98 8.70
CA LYS A 185 -2.09 -25.89 7.72
C LYS A 185 -2.90 -25.92 6.43
N ASP A 186 -4.22 -26.04 6.51
CA ASP A 186 -5.10 -26.07 5.34
C ASP A 186 -5.07 -24.76 4.57
N LEU A 187 -5.09 -23.62 5.27
CA LEU A 187 -4.94 -22.29 4.68
C LEU A 187 -3.61 -22.16 3.96
N PHE A 188 -2.51 -22.56 4.59
CA PHE A 188 -1.19 -22.56 3.97
C PHE A 188 -1.15 -23.42 2.70
N GLN A 189 -1.74 -24.62 2.73
CA GLN A 189 -1.81 -25.47 1.54
C GLN A 189 -2.64 -24.83 0.42
N GLU A 190 -3.74 -24.15 0.75
CA GLU A 190 -4.55 -23.47 -0.26
C GLU A 190 -3.83 -22.27 -0.88
N LEU A 191 -3.13 -21.48 -0.06
CA LEU A 191 -2.28 -20.39 -0.54
C LEU A 191 -1.15 -20.89 -1.47
N LEU A 192 -0.54 -22.03 -1.13
CA LEU A 192 0.47 -22.65 -1.99
C LEU A 192 -0.11 -23.17 -3.32
N LYS A 193 -1.33 -23.69 -3.33
CA LYS A 193 -1.99 -24.10 -4.60
C LYS A 193 -2.25 -22.91 -5.51
N GLN A 194 -2.57 -21.75 -4.94
CA GLN A 194 -2.86 -20.55 -5.70
C GLN A 194 -1.61 -19.90 -6.29
N ASN A 195 -0.52 -19.83 -5.52
CA ASN A 195 0.69 -19.16 -5.98
C ASN A 195 1.71 -20.15 -6.58
N GLY A 196 2.09 -21.17 -5.82
CA GLY A 196 2.96 -22.26 -6.26
C GLY A 196 4.32 -22.31 -5.58
N ARG A 197 5.21 -23.11 -6.17
CA ARG A 197 6.62 -23.23 -5.79
C ARG A 197 7.49 -23.06 -7.03
N ASN A 198 8.65 -22.42 -6.86
CA ASN A 198 9.59 -22.22 -7.94
C ASN A 198 10.35 -23.53 -8.27
N LYS A 199 11.26 -23.48 -9.25
CA LYS A 199 12.07 -24.63 -9.68
C LYS A 199 12.93 -25.26 -8.56
N ASP A 200 13.26 -24.49 -7.54
CA ASP A 200 14.07 -24.91 -6.39
C ASP A 200 13.20 -25.42 -5.22
N GLY A 201 11.87 -25.48 -5.42
CA GLY A 201 10.90 -25.92 -4.42
C GLY A 201 10.53 -24.85 -3.41
N LEU A 202 10.98 -23.60 -3.58
CA LEU A 202 10.67 -22.50 -2.67
C LEU A 202 9.29 -21.92 -2.95
N PRO A 203 8.49 -21.60 -1.91
CA PRO A 203 7.19 -20.98 -2.10
C PRO A 203 7.34 -19.55 -2.61
N PHE A 204 6.42 -19.12 -3.47
CA PHE A 204 6.37 -17.74 -3.96
C PHE A 204 4.96 -17.19 -3.89
N HIS A 205 4.83 -15.87 -3.88
CA HIS A 205 3.58 -15.15 -4.07
C HIS A 205 3.59 -14.45 -5.43
N THR A 206 2.44 -14.38 -6.10
CA THR A 206 2.27 -13.56 -7.31
C THR A 206 1.24 -12.47 -7.05
N ALA A 207 1.61 -11.23 -7.38
CA ALA A 207 0.73 -10.07 -7.28
C ALA A 207 0.76 -9.26 -8.57
N ASN A 208 -0.41 -9.00 -9.15
CA ASN A 208 -0.59 -8.03 -10.21
C ASN A 208 -0.73 -6.65 -9.59
N MET A 209 0.20 -5.78 -9.97
CA MET A 209 0.37 -4.45 -9.41
C MET A 209 0.17 -3.40 -10.49
N ILE A 210 -0.44 -2.28 -10.13
CA ILE A 210 -0.42 -1.06 -10.91
C ILE A 210 0.66 -0.15 -10.35
N GLU A 211 1.58 0.25 -11.23
CA GLU A 211 2.64 1.21 -10.92
C GLU A 211 2.44 2.48 -11.74
N ILE A 212 2.41 3.62 -11.07
CA ILE A 212 2.09 4.93 -11.66
C ILE A 212 3.16 5.95 -11.25
N ILE A 213 3.64 6.73 -12.22
CA ILE A 213 4.35 7.99 -11.99
C ILE A 213 3.65 9.08 -12.80
N ILE A 214 3.22 10.12 -12.12
CA ILE A 214 2.46 11.25 -12.69
C ILE A 214 3.05 12.58 -12.26
N ARG A 215 2.72 13.63 -13.02
CA ARG A 215 3.13 15.01 -12.74
C ARG A 215 1.95 15.96 -12.90
N LYS A 216 1.84 16.91 -11.98
CA LYS A 216 0.91 18.05 -12.07
C LYS A 216 1.53 19.21 -12.85
#